data_AF-A0A918PT33-F1
#
_entry.id   AF-A0A918PT33-F1
#
_cell.length_a   1.000
_cell.length_b   1.000
_cell.length_c   1.000
_cell.angle_alpha   90.00
_cell.angle_beta   90.00
_cell.angle_gamma   90.00
#
_symmetry.space_group_name_H-M   'P 1'
#
loop_
_entity.id
_entity.type
_entity.pdbx_description
1 polymer ?
#
loop_
_entity_poly.entity_id
_entity_poly.type
_entity_poly.pdbx_seq_one_letter_code
_entity_poly.pdbx_strand_id
1 'polypeptide(L)'
;MEWNGTECLAVSPDTREAIELRGVHPQFDGAPRQPENRTTEEDATMTTVPSPTADTRWRCTLCGNLTRFDVTRSSKVVEYVHLDLAGEPKVEEREVLSETIESVRCRWCNAVDKIELVDRPGADS
;
A
#
# COMPACT_ATOMS: atom_id res chain seq x y z
N MET A 1 49.27 -12.19 -5.87
CA MET A 1 48.46 -11.19 -6.60
C MET A 1 48.25 -10.06 -5.62
N GLU A 2 49.04 -9.03 -5.87
CA GLU A 2 49.44 -7.99 -4.94
C GLU A 2 48.41 -6.87 -4.97
N TRP A 3 47.92 -6.49 -3.80
CA TRP A 3 47.06 -5.32 -3.58
C TRP A 3 47.92 -4.05 -3.72
N ASN A 4 47.50 -3.10 -4.54
CA ASN A 4 48.28 -1.91 -4.90
C ASN A 4 47.52 -0.61 -4.57
N GLY A 5 47.98 0.14 -3.56
CA GLY A 5 47.74 1.58 -3.33
C GLY A 5 46.32 1.97 -2.88
N THR A 6 46.05 2.63 -1.74
CA THR A 6 46.52 3.97 -1.30
C THR A 6 46.02 5.01 -2.32
N GLU A 7 45.09 5.93 -2.01
CA GLU A 7 45.24 7.04 -1.06
C GLU A 7 43.88 7.66 -0.65
N CYS A 8 43.78 8.03 0.63
CA CYS A 8 42.75 8.94 1.15
C CYS A 8 43.23 10.38 0.95
N LEU A 9 42.62 11.12 0.03
CA LEU A 9 42.93 12.55 -0.13
C LEU A 9 42.26 13.36 0.98
N ALA A 10 43.07 13.79 1.94
CA ALA A 10 42.74 14.82 2.92
C ALA A 10 42.71 16.19 2.21
N VAL A 11 41.57 16.87 2.28
CA VAL A 11 41.43 18.26 1.84
C VAL A 11 41.79 19.17 3.00
N SER A 12 42.89 19.91 2.87
CA SER A 12 43.31 20.96 3.81
C SER A 12 42.32 22.13 3.82
N PRO A 13 42.12 22.81 4.96
CA PRO A 13 41.30 24.02 5.04
C PRO A 13 42.19 25.26 4.85
N ASP A 14 41.91 26.10 3.85
CA ASP A 14 42.48 27.45 3.87
C ASP A 14 41.57 28.51 3.23
N THR A 15 41.68 29.69 3.84
CA THR A 15 41.19 31.03 3.48
C THR A 15 39.70 31.34 3.68
N ARG A 16 39.44 31.92 4.85
CA ARG A 16 38.33 32.85 5.13
C ARG A 16 38.53 34.14 4.33
N GLU A 17 37.57 34.52 3.50
CA GLU A 17 37.31 35.93 3.17
C GLU A 17 35.89 36.30 3.59
N ALA A 18 35.81 37.31 4.46
CA ALA A 18 34.58 37.84 5.01
C ALA A 18 34.01 38.90 4.05
N ILE A 19 32.85 38.62 3.47
CA ILE A 19 32.06 39.61 2.74
C ILE A 19 31.09 40.24 3.73
N GLU A 20 31.30 41.52 4.03
CA GLU A 20 30.38 42.33 4.84
C GLU A 20 29.07 42.57 4.09
N LEU A 21 28.06 41.75 4.38
CA LEU A 21 26.69 41.98 3.94
C LEU A 21 26.03 43.02 4.86
N ARG A 22 25.92 44.25 4.34
CA ARG A 22 25.12 45.33 4.92
C ARG A 22 23.70 44.83 5.17
N GLY A 23 23.32 44.78 6.44
CA GLY A 23 21.99 44.38 6.88
C GLY A 23 20.92 45.35 6.39
N VAL A 24 19.99 44.83 5.58
CA VAL A 24 18.64 45.36 5.44
C VAL A 24 17.73 44.23 5.87
N HIS A 25 17.24 44.28 7.11
CA HIS A 25 16.24 43.35 7.60
C HIS A 25 14.87 43.87 7.17
N PRO A 26 14.10 43.18 6.31
CA PRO A 26 12.68 43.47 6.15
C PRO A 26 11.94 43.00 7.41
N GLN A 27 11.16 43.91 7.99
CA GLN A 27 10.21 43.63 9.06
C GLN A 27 9.15 42.64 8.53
N PHE A 28 9.20 41.39 8.99
CA PHE A 28 8.14 40.41 8.73
C PHE A 28 7.01 40.61 9.75
N ASP A 29 6.10 41.56 9.50
CA ASP A 29 4.83 41.64 10.21
C ASP A 29 3.85 40.60 9.61
N GLY A 30 4.16 39.32 9.83
CA GLY A 30 3.32 38.20 9.39
C GLY A 30 3.04 37.28 10.57
N ALA A 31 1.91 37.48 11.24
CA ALA A 31 1.40 36.52 12.22
C ALA A 31 1.36 35.12 11.60
N PRO A 32 1.68 34.05 12.35
CA PRO A 32 1.54 32.70 11.84
C PRO A 32 0.06 32.44 11.55
N ARG A 33 -0.29 32.43 10.26
CA ARG A 33 -1.56 31.92 9.78
C ARG A 33 -1.59 30.43 10.10
N GLN A 34 -2.34 30.09 11.14
CA GLN A 34 -2.58 28.70 11.51
C GLN A 34 -3.22 27.99 10.31
N PRO A 35 -2.78 26.77 9.95
CA PRO A 35 -3.49 25.98 8.96
C PRO A 35 -4.89 25.67 9.52
N GLU A 36 -5.89 26.30 8.91
CA GLU A 36 -7.29 26.01 9.15
C GLU A 36 -7.57 24.53 8.87
N ASN A 37 -7.99 23.82 9.92
CA ASN A 37 -8.68 22.54 9.93
C ASN A 37 -8.49 21.66 8.69
N ARG A 38 -7.35 20.97 8.62
CA ARG A 38 -7.30 19.70 7.90
C ARG A 38 -7.91 18.64 8.80
N THR A 39 -9.23 18.48 8.74
CA THR A 39 -9.91 17.25 9.18
C THR A 39 -9.23 16.10 8.46
N THR A 40 -8.34 15.44 9.18
CA THR A 40 -7.69 14.20 8.73
C THR A 40 -8.61 13.07 9.19
N GLU A 41 -9.84 13.08 8.67
CA GLU A 41 -10.91 12.13 9.01
C GLU A 41 -11.64 11.62 7.74
N GLU A 42 -11.01 11.76 6.57
CA GLU A 42 -11.45 11.11 5.32
C GLU A 42 -10.51 9.95 4.91
N ASP A 43 -9.62 9.53 5.81
CA ASP A 43 -8.81 8.33 5.66
C ASP A 43 -9.45 7.19 6.47
N ALA A 44 -9.62 6.01 5.84
CA ALA A 44 -10.09 4.76 6.42
C ALA A 44 -11.60 4.41 6.41
N THR A 45 -12.38 4.88 5.43
CA THR A 45 -13.47 4.03 4.90
C THR A 45 -13.01 3.35 3.62
N MET A 46 -12.00 2.49 3.75
CA MET A 46 -11.85 1.40 2.78
C MET A 46 -13.17 0.63 2.80
N THR A 47 -14.02 0.90 1.81
CA THR A 47 -15.27 0.19 1.59
C THR A 47 -14.87 -1.23 1.21
N THR A 48 -14.68 -2.07 2.23
CA THR A 48 -14.32 -3.48 2.04
C THR A 48 -15.45 -4.11 1.25
N VAL A 49 -15.13 -4.61 0.06
CA VAL A 49 -16.14 -5.24 -0.79
C VAL A 49 -16.56 -6.54 -0.10
N PRO A 50 -17.86 -6.77 0.14
CA PRO A 50 -18.28 -7.96 0.87
C PRO A 50 -17.96 -9.22 0.06
N SER A 51 -17.37 -10.20 0.74
CA SER A 51 -17.01 -11.50 0.16
C SER A 51 -18.24 -12.41 0.11
N PRO A 52 -18.32 -13.31 -0.88
CA PRO A 52 -19.34 -14.33 -0.91
C PRO A 52 -19.07 -15.36 0.19
N THR A 53 -20.14 -15.86 0.78
CA THR A 53 -20.18 -16.96 1.74
C THR A 53 -20.50 -18.28 1.02
N ALA A 54 -20.68 -19.38 1.77
CA ALA A 54 -21.18 -20.63 1.20
C ALA A 54 -22.56 -20.46 0.53
N ASP A 55 -23.37 -19.56 1.08
CA ASP A 55 -24.78 -19.34 0.74
C ASP A 55 -25.01 -18.14 -0.17
N THR A 56 -23.97 -17.36 -0.48
CA THR A 56 -24.08 -16.17 -1.33
C THR A 56 -23.08 -16.22 -2.49
N ARG A 57 -23.35 -15.44 -3.52
CA ARG A 57 -22.48 -15.31 -4.71
C ARG A 57 -22.55 -13.89 -5.25
N TRP A 58 -21.51 -13.48 -5.97
CA TRP A 58 -21.53 -12.21 -6.68
C TRP A 58 -22.38 -12.29 -7.96
N ARG A 59 -23.11 -11.21 -8.22
CA ARG A 59 -23.85 -10.95 -9.45
C ARG A 59 -23.47 -9.60 -10.00
N CYS A 60 -23.09 -9.54 -11.28
CA CYS A 60 -22.97 -8.28 -11.98
C CYS A 60 -24.36 -7.82 -12.44
N THR A 61 -24.88 -6.72 -11.91
CA THR A 61 -26.20 -6.18 -12.25
C THR A 61 -26.24 -5.56 -13.65
N LEU A 62 -25.08 -5.21 -14.21
CA LEU A 62 -24.97 -4.62 -15.55
C LEU A 62 -25.13 -5.63 -16.68
N CYS A 63 -24.49 -6.80 -16.59
CA CYS A 63 -24.48 -7.79 -17.67
C CYS A 63 -25.01 -9.18 -17.27
N GLY A 64 -25.35 -9.39 -16.00
CA GLY A 64 -25.87 -10.67 -15.49
C GLY A 64 -24.81 -11.75 -15.23
N ASN A 65 -23.51 -11.45 -15.36
CA ASN A 65 -22.46 -12.42 -15.04
C ASN A 65 -22.49 -12.83 -13.55
N LEU A 66 -22.29 -14.13 -13.31
CA LEU A 66 -22.35 -14.76 -11.99
C LEU A 66 -21.10 -15.61 -11.66
N THR A 67 -20.18 -15.78 -12.61
CA THR A 67 -19.15 -16.85 -12.52
C THR A 67 -17.73 -16.37 -12.70
N ARG A 68 -17.50 -15.18 -13.27
CA ARG A 68 -16.14 -14.69 -13.58
C ARG A 68 -15.91 -13.27 -13.08
N PHE A 69 -15.12 -13.14 -12.03
CA PHE A 69 -14.73 -11.86 -11.45
C PHE A 69 -13.22 -11.85 -11.21
N ASP A 70 -12.57 -10.74 -11.51
CA ASP A 70 -11.21 -10.49 -11.05
C ASP A 70 -11.31 -9.84 -9.66
N VAL A 71 -10.60 -10.41 -8.68
CA VAL A 71 -10.66 -10.01 -7.27
C VAL A 71 -9.28 -9.54 -6.85
N THR A 72 -9.20 -8.32 -6.35
CA THR A 72 -7.97 -7.79 -5.72
C THR A 72 -8.14 -7.81 -4.22
N ARG A 73 -7.09 -8.27 -3.52
CA ARG A 73 -7.12 -8.54 -2.09
C ARG A 73 -5.76 -8.25 -1.46
N SER A 74 -5.81 -7.71 -0.26
CA SER A 74 -4.66 -7.59 0.64
C SER A 74 -4.74 -8.63 1.76
N SER A 75 -3.65 -9.34 2.00
CA SER A 75 -3.54 -10.34 3.07
C SER A 75 -2.32 -10.06 3.94
N LYS A 76 -2.51 -10.11 5.26
CA LYS A 76 -1.42 -10.11 6.24
C LYS A 76 -1.17 -11.55 6.68
N VAL A 77 0.03 -12.05 6.44
CA VAL A 77 0.40 -13.44 6.71
C VAL A 77 1.67 -13.52 7.56
N VAL A 78 1.75 -14.54 8.42
CA VAL A 78 2.96 -14.96 9.12
C VAL A 78 3.35 -16.32 8.58
N GLU A 79 4.62 -16.51 8.28
CA GLU A 79 5.12 -17.75 7.69
C GLU A 79 6.33 -18.24 8.47
N TYR A 80 6.32 -19.52 8.85
CA TYR A 80 7.51 -20.21 9.32
C TYR A 80 8.28 -20.70 8.09
N VAL A 81 9.39 -20.02 7.79
CA VAL A 81 10.25 -20.32 6.64
C VAL A 81 11.50 -21.03 7.12
N HIS A 82 11.67 -22.27 6.68
CA HIS A 82 12.89 -23.04 6.86
C HIS A 82 13.81 -22.77 5.65
N LEU A 83 15.03 -22.29 5.92
CA LEU A 83 16.09 -22.24 4.94
C LEU A 83 17.02 -23.42 5.16
N ASP A 84 17.34 -24.13 4.09
CA ASP A 84 18.37 -25.17 4.18
C ASP A 84 19.79 -24.56 4.31
N LEU A 85 20.80 -25.41 4.45
CA LEU A 85 22.20 -24.97 4.56
C LEU A 85 22.74 -24.34 3.27
N ALA A 86 22.13 -24.60 2.11
CA ALA A 86 22.47 -23.98 0.84
C ALA A 86 21.74 -22.64 0.63
N GLY A 87 20.76 -22.32 1.46
CA GLY A 87 19.95 -21.11 1.44
C GLY A 87 18.64 -21.22 0.67
N GLU A 88 18.20 -22.42 0.27
CA GLU A 88 16.91 -22.60 -0.40
C GLU A 88 15.74 -22.46 0.60
N PRO A 89 14.79 -21.54 0.37
CA PRO A 89 13.69 -21.30 1.30
C PRO A 89 12.51 -22.25 1.06
N LYS A 90 11.92 -22.74 2.15
CA LYS A 90 10.67 -23.52 2.17
C LYS A 90 9.74 -23.00 3.26
N VAL A 91 8.50 -22.68 2.90
CA VAL A 91 7.44 -22.37 3.89
C VAL A 91 6.94 -23.70 4.48
N GLU A 92 7.06 -23.86 5.80
CA GLU A 92 6.59 -25.06 6.51
C GLU A 92 5.24 -24.83 7.19
N GLU A 93 4.99 -23.60 7.66
CA GLU A 93 3.70 -23.19 8.22
C GLU A 93 3.34 -21.80 7.72
N ARG A 94 2.04 -21.56 7.50
CA ARG A 94 1.49 -20.26 7.10
C ARG A 94 0.23 -19.99 7.91
N GLU A 95 0.23 -18.85 8.60
CA GLU A 95 -0.92 -18.29 9.29
C GLU A 95 -1.38 -17.02 8.58
N VAL A 96 -2.66 -16.94 8.23
CA VAL A 96 -3.26 -15.72 7.66
C VAL A 96 -3.90 -14.93 8.80
N LEU A 97 -3.31 -13.80 9.15
CA LEU A 97 -3.77 -12.96 10.26
C LEU A 97 -4.98 -12.10 9.89
N SER A 98 -5.00 -11.58 8.65
CA SER A 98 -6.11 -10.78 8.15
C SER A 98 -6.16 -10.81 6.63
N GLU A 99 -7.35 -10.65 6.09
CA GLU A 99 -7.58 -10.64 4.65
C GLU A 99 -8.73 -9.69 4.31
N THR A 100 -8.50 -8.81 3.34
CA THR A 100 -9.47 -7.78 2.94
C THR A 100 -9.60 -7.78 1.42
N ILE A 101 -10.84 -7.85 0.91
CA ILE A 101 -11.11 -7.66 -0.51
C ILE A 101 -11.16 -6.16 -0.80
N GLU A 102 -10.29 -5.71 -1.69
CA GLU A 102 -10.13 -4.31 -2.06
C GLU A 102 -11.03 -3.93 -3.23
N SER A 103 -11.15 -4.81 -4.22
CA SER A 103 -12.03 -4.59 -5.36
C SER A 103 -12.45 -5.90 -6.02
N VAL A 104 -13.61 -5.85 -6.65
CA VAL A 104 -14.13 -6.92 -7.49
C VAL A 104 -14.49 -6.31 -8.83
N ARG A 105 -14.07 -6.94 -9.91
CA ARG A 105 -14.31 -6.48 -11.28
C ARG A 105 -14.97 -7.59 -12.08
N CYS A 106 -16.07 -7.28 -12.74
CA CYS A 106 -16.70 -8.20 -13.66
C CYS A 106 -15.78 -8.42 -14.86
N ARG A 107 -15.26 -9.64 -15.03
CA ARG A 107 -14.30 -9.92 -16.12
C ARG A 107 -14.94 -9.88 -17.51
N TRP A 108 -16.28 -9.96 -17.58
CA TRP A 108 -17.00 -9.93 -18.85
C TRP A 108 -17.20 -8.52 -19.41
N CYS A 109 -17.67 -7.59 -18.58
CA CYS A 109 -18.00 -6.21 -19.01
C CYS A 109 -17.13 -5.13 -18.35
N ASN A 110 -16.16 -5.52 -17.52
CA ASN A 110 -15.22 -4.65 -16.84
C ASN A 110 -15.81 -3.71 -15.76
N ALA A 111 -17.09 -3.85 -15.40
CA ALA A 111 -17.73 -3.06 -14.35
C ALA A 111 -17.16 -3.41 -12.95
N VAL A 112 -16.99 -2.40 -12.10
CA VAL A 112 -16.42 -2.53 -10.73
C VAL A 112 -17.40 -2.12 -9.63
N ASP A 113 -18.44 -1.36 -9.98
CA ASP A 113 -19.42 -0.73 -9.09
C ASP A 113 -20.84 -1.28 -9.28
N LYS A 114 -20.98 -2.35 -10.07
CA LYS A 114 -22.25 -2.98 -10.43
C LYS A 114 -22.28 -4.45 -10.01
N ILE A 115 -21.69 -4.75 -8.85
CA ILE A 115 -21.54 -6.10 -8.31
C ILE A 115 -22.24 -6.15 -6.96
N GLU A 116 -23.18 -7.08 -6.83
CA GLU A 116 -23.97 -7.30 -5.61
C GLU A 116 -23.80 -8.75 -5.13
N LEU A 117 -24.03 -8.98 -3.84
CA LEU A 117 -24.21 -10.33 -3.30
C LEU A 117 -25.67 -10.74 -3.46
N VAL A 118 -25.88 -11.95 -3.98
CA VAL A 118 -27.19 -12.61 -4.08
C VAL A 118 -27.10 -14.00 -3.49
N ASP A 119 -28.25 -14.57 -3.11
CA ASP A 119 -28.29 -15.93 -2.59
C ASP A 119 -27.84 -16.95 -3.65
N ARG A 120 -27.15 -17.98 -3.15
CA ARG A 120 -26.80 -19.16 -3.90
C ARG A 120 -28.02 -20.08 -3.93
N PRO A 121 -28.48 -20.50 -5.12
CA PRO A 121 -29.56 -21.48 -5.20
C PRO A 121 -29.13 -22.80 -4.51
N GLY A 122 -29.99 -23.31 -3.63
CA GLY A 122 -29.75 -24.54 -2.86
C GLY A 122 -29.10 -24.34 -1.49
N ALA A 123 -28.97 -23.11 -1.00
CA ALA A 123 -28.50 -22.83 0.37
C ALA A 123 -29.54 -23.20 1.47
N ASP A 124 -30.84 -23.22 1.12
CA ASP A 124 -31.93 -23.47 2.06
C ASP A 124 -32.44 -24.93 2.09
N SER A 125 -31.60 -25.92 1.77
CA SER A 125 -32.00 -27.34 1.66
C SER A 125 -31.65 -28.20 2.86
#